data_AF-Q71HV0-F1
#
_entry.id   AF-Q71HV0-F1
#
_cell.length_a   1.000
_cell.length_b   1.000
_cell.length_c   1.000
_cell.angle_alpha   90.00
_cell.angle_beta   90.00
_cell.angle_gamma   90.00
#
_symmetry.space_group_name_H-M   'P 1'
#
loop_
_entity.id
_entity.type
_entity.pdbx_description
1 polymer ?
#
loop_
_entity_poly.entity_id
_entity_poly.type
_entity_poly.pdbx_seq_one_letter_code
_entity_poly.pdbx_strand_id
1 'polypeptide(L)' 'MKKNEIVEVEITDLSYEAMGVGHVNGETVFVNNALPGEVVKAQILKDKKSYAFARISEIVKGPDRVKVPLRQYVQTGLTS' A
#
# COMPACT_ATOMS: atom_id res chain seq x y z
N MET A 1 -6.67 -9.59 -14.09
CA MET A 1 -5.83 -10.42 -13.18
C MET A 1 -6.67 -11.48 -12.43
N LYS A 2 -6.08 -12.44 -11.67
CA LYS A 2 -6.84 -13.37 -10.82
C LYS A 2 -7.03 -12.83 -9.39
N LYS A 3 -8.21 -13.09 -8.82
CA LYS A 3 -8.52 -12.76 -7.42
C LYS A 3 -7.55 -13.52 -6.49
N ASN A 4 -7.01 -12.84 -5.48
CA ASN A 4 -6.02 -13.36 -4.52
C ASN A 4 -4.59 -13.57 -5.05
N GLU A 5 -4.31 -13.18 -6.29
CA GLU A 5 -2.96 -13.20 -6.84
C GLU A 5 -2.10 -12.12 -6.18
N ILE A 6 -0.85 -12.45 -5.89
CA ILE A 6 0.15 -11.53 -5.38
C ILE A 6 0.97 -11.06 -6.58
N VAL A 7 0.89 -9.78 -6.87
CA VAL A 7 1.64 -9.14 -7.95
C VAL A 7 2.63 -8.15 -7.35
N GLU A 8 3.83 -8.09 -7.92
CA GLU A 8 4.78 -7.05 -7.59
C GLU A 8 4.39 -5.78 -8.33
N VAL A 9 4.14 -4.70 -7.58
CA VAL A 9 3.69 -3.42 -8.11
C VAL A 9 4.73 -2.38 -7.73
N GLU A 10 5.27 -1.71 -8.74
CA GLU A 10 6.05 -0.49 -8.56
C GLU A 10 5.08 0.70 -8.49
N ILE A 11 5.12 1.42 -7.38
CA ILE A 11 4.25 2.58 -7.17
C ILE A 11 4.90 3.78 -7.84
N THR A 12 4.25 4.30 -8.89
CA THR A 12 4.74 5.44 -9.66
C THR A 12 4.15 6.76 -9.16
N ASP A 13 2.93 6.72 -8.62
CA ASP A 13 2.18 7.92 -8.24
C ASP A 13 1.30 7.68 -7.01
N LEU A 14 0.65 8.72 -6.48
CA LEU A 14 -0.19 8.65 -5.30
C LEU A 14 -1.54 9.34 -5.58
N SER A 15 -2.63 8.59 -5.42
CA SER A 15 -3.99 9.09 -5.58
C SER A 15 -4.36 10.05 -4.44
N TYR A 16 -5.42 10.85 -4.64
CA TYR A 16 -5.94 11.83 -3.67
C TYR A 16 -6.32 11.20 -2.32
N GLU A 17 -6.70 9.93 -2.31
CA GLU A 17 -7.02 9.15 -1.10
C GLU A 17 -5.78 8.59 -0.39
N ALA A 18 -4.58 9.10 -0.70
CA ALA A 18 -3.30 8.59 -0.20
C ALA A 18 -3.07 7.09 -0.52
N MET A 19 -3.60 6.65 -1.66
CA MET A 19 -3.38 5.29 -2.18
C MET A 19 -2.28 5.32 -3.24
N GLY A 20 -1.32 4.41 -3.17
CA GLY A 20 -0.30 4.29 -4.21
C GLY A 20 -0.90 3.75 -5.49
N VAL A 21 -0.53 4.37 -6.61
CA VAL A 21 -0.94 4.00 -7.96
C VAL A 21 0.26 3.38 -8.65
N GLY A 22 0.09 2.13 -9.10
CA GLY A 22 1.05 1.43 -9.94
C GLY A 22 0.40 0.89 -11.20
N HIS A 23 1.22 0.47 -12.15
CA HIS A 23 0.75 -0.08 -13.42
C HIS A 23 1.33 -1.48 -13.60
N VAL A 24 0.48 -2.47 -13.80
CA VAL A 24 0.89 -3.86 -14.03
C VAL A 24 0.18 -4.39 -15.27
N ASN A 25 0.94 -4.85 -16.26
CA ASN A 25 0.41 -5.39 -17.53
C ASN A 25 -0.59 -4.47 -18.25
N GLY A 26 -0.45 -3.15 -18.11
CA GLY A 26 -1.35 -2.16 -18.72
C GLY A 26 -2.62 -1.86 -17.92
N GLU A 27 -2.80 -2.48 -16.75
CA GLU A 27 -3.91 -2.20 -15.83
C GLU A 27 -3.40 -1.33 -14.66
N THR A 28 -4.18 -0.32 -14.28
CA THR A 28 -3.87 0.51 -13.10
C THR A 28 -4.23 -0.26 -11.83
N VAL A 29 -3.26 -0.44 -10.94
CA VAL A 29 -3.44 -1.11 -9.65
C VAL A 29 -3.36 -0.08 -8.53
N PHE A 30 -4.44 0.03 -7.78
CA PHE A 30 -4.52 0.86 -6.59
C PHE A 30 -4.11 0.03 -5.37
N VAL A 31 -3.03 0.44 -4.73
CA VAL A 31 -2.48 -0.22 -3.55
C VAL A 31 -2.65 0.70 -2.34
N ASN A 32 -3.47 0.27 -1.38
CA ASN A 32 -3.68 1.06 -0.18
C ASN A 32 -2.40 1.12 0.67
N ASN A 33 -2.13 2.29 1.24
CA ASN A 33 -0.97 2.54 2.10
C ASN A 33 0.37 2.34 1.36
N ALA A 34 0.47 2.59 0.06
CA ALA A 34 1.71 2.46 -0.71
C ALA A 34 2.24 3.84 -1.12
N LEU A 35 3.55 4.07 -0.98
CA LEU A 35 4.18 5.36 -1.29
C LEU A 35 4.85 5.31 -2.67
N PRO A 36 4.88 6.43 -3.41
CA PRO A 36 5.58 6.52 -4.68
C PRO A 36 7.08 6.24 -4.48
N GLY A 37 7.65 5.41 -5.36
CA GLY A 37 9.04 4.94 -5.28
C GLY A 37 9.25 3.69 -4.42
N GLU A 38 8.20 3.10 -3.83
CA GLU A 38 8.26 1.79 -3.18
C GLU A 38 7.89 0.67 -4.16
N VAL A 39 8.54 -0.49 -3.99
CA VAL A 39 8.17 -1.75 -4.64
C VAL A 39 7.51 -2.64 -3.59
N VAL A 40 6.23 -2.94 -3.81
CA VAL A 40 5.41 -3.71 -2.89
C VAL A 40 4.77 -4.89 -3.59
N LYS A 41 4.69 -6.02 -2.90
CA LYS A 41 3.83 -7.14 -3.30
C LYS A 41 2.41 -6.82 -2.88
N ALA A 42 1.57 -6.52 -3.86
CA ALA A 42 0.18 -6.22 -3.64
C ALA A 42 -0.68 -7.46 -3.94
N GLN A 43 -1.58 -7.81 -3.02
CA GLN A 43 -2.55 -8.88 -3.21
C GLN A 43 -3.86 -8.32 -3.76
N ILE A 44 -4.31 -8.85 -4.90
CA ILE A 44 -5.50 -8.37 -5.60
C ILE A 44 -6.76 -8.81 -4.87
N LEU A 45 -7.51 -7.82 -4.39
CA LEU A 45 -8.79 -8.00 -3.69
C LEU A 45 -9.96 -7.95 -4.66
N LYS A 46 -9.96 -6.95 -5.54
CA LYS A 46 -11.00 -6.71 -6.53
C LYS A 46 -10.36 -6.33 -7.86
N ASP A 47 -10.71 -7.06 -8.89
CA ASP A 47 -10.41 -6.76 -10.28
C ASP A 47 -11.64 -6.02 -10.87
N LYS A 48 -11.43 -4.87 -11.52
CA LYS A 48 -12.41 -4.22 -12.39
C LYS A 48 -11.78 -4.09 -13.78
N LYS A 49 -12.63 -3.97 -14.81
CA LYS A 49 -12.22 -3.88 -16.23
C LYS A 49 -11.17 -2.80 -16.59
N SER A 50 -10.99 -1.78 -15.78
CA SER A 50 -10.05 -0.68 -16.05
C SER A 50 -9.02 -0.48 -14.94
N TYR A 51 -9.21 -1.08 -13.77
CA TYR A 51 -8.31 -0.94 -12.63
C TYR A 51 -8.55 -2.04 -11.60
N ALA A 52 -7.52 -2.38 -10.84
CA ALA A 52 -7.61 -3.34 -9.76
C ALA A 52 -7.35 -2.67 -8.41
N PHE A 53 -8.05 -3.12 -7.37
CA PHE A 53 -7.73 -2.81 -5.99
C PHE A 53 -6.92 -3.94 -5.39
N ALA A 54 -5.80 -3.58 -4.80
CA ALA A 54 -4.91 -4.48 -4.10
C ALA A 54 -4.55 -3.92 -2.71
N ARG A 55 -4.18 -4.82 -1.81
CA ARG A 55 -3.62 -4.49 -0.49
C ARG A 55 -2.15 -4.84 -0.47
N ILE A 56 -1.34 -4.08 0.27
CA ILE A 56 0.05 -4.48 0.53
C ILE A 56 0.03 -5.80 1.31
N SER A 57 0.63 -6.82 0.72
CA SER A 57 0.95 -8.07 1.40
C SER A 57 2.34 -7.99 2.01
N GLU A 58 3.30 -7.47 1.26
CA GLU A 58 4.70 -7.41 1.67
C GLU A 58 5.39 -6.23 0.98
N ILE A 59 6.33 -5.58 1.65
CA ILE A 59 7.12 -4.48 1.09
C ILE A 59 8.46 -5.07 0.70
N VAL A 60 8.77 -5.07 -0.59
CA VAL A 60 10.00 -5.67 -1.13
C VAL A 60 11.14 -4.66 -1.08
N LYS A 61 10.85 -3.39 -1.36
CA LYS A 61 11.83 -2.31 -1.40
C LYS A 61 11.18 -0.98 -1.07
N GLY A 62 11.68 -0.26 -0.07
CA GLY A 62 11.15 1.04 0.32
C GLY A 62 11.99 1.70 1.41
N PRO A 63 11.83 3.01 1.65
CA PRO A 63 12.45 3.67 2.78
C PRO A 63 11.87 3.09 4.07
N ASP A 64 12.75 2.75 5.01
CA ASP A 64 12.46 2.11 6.29
C ASP A 64 11.14 2.60 6.91
N ARG A 65 10.05 1.84 6.71
CA ARG A 65 8.76 2.19 7.29
C ARG A 65 8.82 1.90 8.78
N VAL A 66 8.97 2.95 9.56
CA VAL A 66 8.92 2.89 11.01
C VAL A 66 7.55 2.34 11.42
N LYS A 67 7.48 1.03 11.71
CA LYS A 67 6.35 0.45 12.44
C LYS A 67 6.37 1.06 13.83
N VAL A 68 5.62 2.14 14.03
CA VAL A 68 5.44 2.71 15.36
C VAL A 68 4.61 1.70 16.17
N PRO A 69 5.17 1.06 17.21
CA PRO A 69 4.35 0.28 18.12
C PRO A 69 3.37 1.24 18.81
N LEU A 70 2.09 0.88 18.82
CA LEU A 70 0.94 1.63 19.38
C LEU A 70 1.04 1.93 20.90
N ARG A 71 2.20 1.77 21.52
CA ARG A 71 2.36 1.67 22.97
C ARG A 71 2.86 2.95 23.66
N GLN A 72 3.14 4.03 22.93
CA GLN A 72 3.86 5.19 23.51
C GLN A 72 3.02 6.43 23.83
N TYR A 73 1.72 6.48 23.48
CA TYR A 73 0.90 7.70 23.67
C TYR A 73 -0.09 7.68 24.86
N VAL A 74 -0.02 6.67 25.75
CA VAL A 74 -0.93 6.58 26.93
C VAL A 74 -0.30 6.99 28.26
N GLN A 75 0.96 7.44 28.28
CA GLN A 75 1.65 7.80 29.52
C GLN A 75 2.22 9.22 29.50
N THR A 76 1.34 10.22 29.50
CA THR A 76 1.57 11.37 30.39
C THR A 76 0.23 11.82 30.91
N GLY A 77 -0.12 11.34 32.11
CA GLY A 77 -1.21 11.90 32.88
C GLY A 77 -0.88 13.35 33.20
N LEU A 78 -1.61 14.29 32.59
CA LEU A 78 -1.64 15.68 33.02
C LEU A 78 -2.70 15.80 34.12
N THR A 79 -2.28 15.50 35.33
CA THR A 79 -2.84 16.07 36.56
C THR A 79 -1.80 17.03 37.11
N SER A 80 -2.18 18.30 37.19
CA SER A 80 -1.58 19.33 38.04
C SER A 80 -2.73 20.23 38.48
#